data_AF-A0A916WRF2-F1
#
_entry.id   AF-A0A916WRF2-F1
#
_cell.length_a   1.000
_cell.length_b   1.000
_cell.length_c   1.000
_cell.angle_alpha   90.00
_cell.angle_beta   90.00
_cell.angle_gamma   90.00
#
_symmetry.space_group_name_H-M   'P 1'
#
loop_
_entity.id
_entity.type
_entity.pdbx_description
1 polymer ?
#
loop_
_entity_poly.entity_id
_entity_poly.type
_entity_poly.pdbx_seq_one_letter_code
_entity_poly.pdbx_strand_id
1 'polypeptide(L)'
;MSDFPDLDEFFDPAMRLTIRGVEYVINPPSVKDGIKIRLFFDDPKKKGTGLDRLHWMAKLLGATFDPEAEEFSGGVWSQMEADGCSAEEILRAGNAALLRWGVNSEVAQVFWGPDDLGFPDIAPEKEVDAAGNRSARRARAKKKPKKATSSKADTASTTPAPEH
;
A
#
# COMPACT_ATOMS: atom_id res chain seq x y z
N MET A 1 14.24 40.12 4.78
CA MET A 1 12.90 39.69 4.32
C MET A 1 13.11 38.35 3.65
N SER A 2 12.36 37.32 4.04
CA SER A 2 12.43 36.02 3.34
C SER A 2 11.83 36.19 1.95
N ASP A 3 12.50 35.65 0.92
CA ASP A 3 12.04 35.73 -0.48
C ASP A 3 10.84 34.82 -0.77
N PHE A 4 10.47 33.96 0.17
CA PHE A 4 9.36 33.03 0.06
C PHE A 4 8.27 33.36 1.10
N PRO A 5 6.98 33.35 0.69
CA PRO A 5 5.87 33.47 1.63
C PRO A 5 5.84 32.28 2.59
N ASP A 6 5.26 32.49 3.77
CA ASP A 6 5.06 31.40 4.72
C ASP A 6 4.10 30.36 4.12
N LEU A 7 4.43 29.08 4.29
CA LEU A 7 3.64 27.97 3.74
C LEU A 7 2.25 27.92 4.38
N ASP A 8 2.15 28.28 5.66
CA ASP A 8 0.89 28.26 6.41
C ASP A 8 -0.12 29.31 5.92
N GLU A 9 0.31 30.30 5.14
CA GLU A 9 -0.59 31.32 4.57
C GLU A 9 -1.47 30.79 3.44
N PHE A 10 -1.05 29.72 2.74
CA PHE A 10 -1.75 29.23 1.54
C PHE A 10 -1.93 27.71 1.50
N PHE A 11 -1.32 26.96 2.41
CA PHE A 11 -1.41 25.51 2.44
C PHE A 11 -2.15 25.03 3.70
N ASP A 12 -3.42 24.66 3.55
CA ASP A 12 -4.19 23.97 4.60
C ASP A 12 -4.19 22.45 4.32
N PRO A 13 -3.38 21.65 5.04
CA PRO A 13 -3.34 20.20 4.88
C PRO A 13 -4.55 19.49 5.51
N ALA A 14 -5.36 20.18 6.33
CA ALA A 14 -6.49 19.59 7.03
C ALA A 14 -7.52 19.02 6.04
N MET A 15 -8.13 17.91 6.44
CA MET A 15 -9.22 17.29 5.70
C MET A 15 -10.54 17.74 6.29
N ARG A 16 -11.43 18.24 5.45
CA ARG A 16 -12.78 18.67 5.84
C ARG A 16 -13.79 17.71 5.24
N LEU A 17 -14.67 17.18 6.08
CA LEU A 17 -15.72 16.25 5.69
C LEU A 17 -17.05 16.77 6.20
N THR A 18 -18.10 16.65 5.39
CA THR A 18 -19.46 17.04 5.79
C THR A 18 -20.33 15.80 5.90
N ILE A 19 -20.88 15.55 7.08
CA ILE A 19 -21.83 14.47 7.33
C ILE A 19 -23.05 15.09 7.99
N ARG A 20 -24.24 14.85 7.43
CA ARG A 20 -25.52 15.36 7.95
C ARG A 20 -25.56 16.89 8.14
N GLY A 21 -24.81 17.62 7.33
CA GLY A 21 -24.71 19.08 7.40
C GLY A 21 -23.75 19.63 8.46
N VAL A 22 -23.10 18.76 9.23
CA VAL A 22 -22.02 19.12 10.17
C VAL A 22 -20.68 18.97 9.47
N GLU A 23 -19.83 19.99 9.55
CA GLU A 23 -18.46 19.95 9.03
C GLU A 23 -17.50 19.46 10.13
N TYR A 24 -16.77 18.39 9.84
CA TYR A 24 -15.73 17.82 10.67
C TYR A 24 -14.36 18.12 10.08
N VAL A 25 -13.44 18.58 10.93
CA VAL A 25 -12.08 18.92 10.53
C VAL A 25 -11.11 17.90 11.12
N ILE A 26 -10.42 17.17 10.23
CA ILE A 26 -9.42 16.18 10.58
C ILE A 26 -8.05 16.76 10.26
N ASN A 27 -7.23 16.95 11.31
CA ASN A 27 -5.89 17.50 11.17
C ASN A 27 -4.94 16.47 10.56
N PRO A 28 -3.89 16.91 9.83
CA PRO A 28 -2.88 15.99 9.32
C PRO A 28 -2.19 15.24 10.46
N PRO A 29 -1.81 13.97 10.25
CA PRO A 29 -1.02 13.24 11.24
C PRO A 29 0.36 13.87 11.42
N SER A 30 1.01 13.57 12.54
CA SER A 30 2.42 13.88 12.72
C SER A 30 3.28 13.26 11.62
N VAL A 31 4.43 13.84 11.29
CA VAL A 31 5.35 13.29 10.25
C VAL A 31 5.68 11.82 10.51
N LYS A 32 5.93 11.45 11.77
CA LYS A 32 6.23 10.07 12.16
C LYS A 32 5.07 9.13 11.86
N ASP A 33 3.84 9.58 12.10
CA ASP A 33 2.64 8.79 11.85
C ASP A 33 2.32 8.75 10.36
N GLY A 34 2.44 9.86 9.63
CA GLY A 34 2.28 9.90 8.18
C GLY A 34 3.19 8.92 7.44
N ILE A 35 4.47 8.84 7.83
CA ILE A 35 5.41 7.86 7.26
C ILE A 35 4.95 6.42 7.57
N LYS A 36 4.51 6.14 8.80
CA LYS A 36 4.02 4.81 9.16
C LYS A 36 2.76 4.43 8.37
N ILE A 37 1.84 5.37 8.18
CA ILE A 37 0.64 5.17 7.38
C ILE A 37 1.04 4.90 5.92
N ARG A 38 2.01 5.62 5.36
CA ARG A 38 2.49 5.33 4.00
C ARG A 38 3.05 3.91 3.89
N LEU A 39 3.93 3.54 4.82
CA LEU A 39 4.52 2.19 4.88
C LEU A 39 3.46 1.10 5.09
N PHE A 40 2.36 1.40 5.77
CA PHE A 40 1.23 0.48 5.96
C PHE A 40 0.55 0.12 4.64
N PHE A 41 0.48 1.06 3.68
CA PHE A 41 -0.08 0.79 2.35
C PHE A 41 0.92 0.16 1.37
N ASP A 42 2.22 0.42 1.55
CA ASP A 42 3.27 -0.09 0.65
C ASP A 42 3.73 -1.53 0.97
N ASP A 43 3.49 -2.05 2.19
CA ASP A 43 3.94 -3.39 2.59
C ASP A 43 2.87 -4.47 2.32
N PRO A 44 3.01 -5.30 1.27
CA PRO A 44 2.03 -6.33 0.93
C PRO A 44 1.91 -7.44 1.99
N LYS A 45 2.88 -7.58 2.90
CA LYS A 45 2.86 -8.54 4.01
C LYS A 45 2.27 -7.98 5.29
N LYS A 46 2.16 -6.64 5.39
CA LYS A 46 1.51 -5.92 6.48
C LYS A 46 0.27 -5.18 5.98
N LYS A 47 -0.49 -5.79 5.06
CA LYS A 47 -1.92 -5.46 4.94
C LYS A 47 -2.51 -5.69 6.32
N GLY A 48 -2.55 -4.63 7.11
CA GLY A 48 -2.76 -4.75 8.55
C GLY A 48 -4.06 -5.45 8.82
N THR A 49 -4.12 -6.10 9.98
CA THR A 49 -5.37 -6.68 10.43
C THR A 49 -6.45 -5.59 10.47
N GLY A 50 -7.73 -5.98 10.42
CA GLY A 50 -8.83 -5.01 10.55
C GLY A 50 -8.69 -4.13 11.80
N LEU A 51 -8.08 -4.67 12.86
CA LEU A 51 -7.78 -3.96 14.10
C LEU A 51 -6.68 -2.90 13.94
N ASP A 52 -5.58 -3.18 13.24
CA ASP A 52 -4.51 -2.19 13.00
C ASP A 52 -5.05 -0.98 12.23
N ARG A 53 -5.92 -1.26 11.27
CA ARG A 53 -6.60 -0.24 10.48
C ARG A 53 -7.52 0.60 11.35
N LEU A 54 -8.34 -0.05 12.18
CA LEU A 54 -9.24 0.64 13.11
C LEU A 54 -8.48 1.57 14.05
N HIS A 55 -7.33 1.13 14.58
CA HIS A 55 -6.47 1.97 15.40
C HIS A 55 -5.94 3.19 14.65
N TRP A 56 -5.52 3.02 13.39
CA TRP A 56 -5.10 4.16 12.57
C TRP A 56 -6.23 5.14 12.31
N MET A 57 -7.43 4.64 11.99
CA MET A 57 -8.61 5.46 11.75
C MET A 57 -9.00 6.25 13.00
N ALA A 58 -9.10 5.58 14.15
CA ALA A 58 -9.40 6.20 15.43
C ALA A 58 -8.37 7.28 15.77
N LYS A 59 -7.07 6.96 15.62
CA LYS A 59 -5.98 7.92 15.85
C LYS A 59 -6.04 9.13 14.93
N LEU A 60 -6.32 8.94 13.63
CA LEU A 60 -6.47 10.04 12.67
C LEU A 60 -7.66 10.93 13.01
N LEU A 61 -8.75 10.34 13.51
CA LEU A 61 -9.91 11.07 14.02
C LEU A 61 -9.66 11.66 15.42
N GLY A 62 -8.45 11.57 15.96
CA GLY A 62 -8.08 12.15 17.24
C GLY A 62 -8.59 11.36 18.46
N ALA A 63 -9.07 10.14 18.27
CA ALA A 63 -9.46 9.26 19.34
C ALA A 63 -8.24 8.59 20.00
N THR A 64 -8.38 8.28 21.27
CA THR A 64 -7.46 7.48 22.06
C THR A 64 -8.14 6.15 22.41
N PHE A 65 -7.40 5.05 22.30
CA PHE A 65 -7.89 3.73 22.68
C PHE A 65 -7.72 3.52 24.18
N ASP A 66 -8.80 3.16 24.87
CA ASP A 66 -8.78 2.68 26.25
C ASP A 66 -8.80 1.14 26.26
N PRO A 67 -7.70 0.47 26.65
CA PRO A 67 -7.65 -0.99 26.66
C PRO A 67 -8.48 -1.62 27.78
N GLU A 68 -8.85 -0.89 28.84
CA GLU A 68 -9.69 -1.44 29.92
C GLU A 68 -11.16 -1.47 29.53
N ALA A 69 -11.61 -0.45 28.77
CA ALA A 69 -12.98 -0.36 28.26
C ALA A 69 -13.17 -0.99 26.87
N GLU A 70 -12.08 -1.29 26.15
CA GLU A 70 -12.08 -1.68 24.73
C GLU A 70 -12.76 -0.63 23.82
N GLU A 71 -12.67 0.64 24.19
CA GLU A 71 -13.38 1.75 23.54
C GLU A 71 -12.41 2.81 22.97
N PHE A 72 -12.84 3.46 21.90
CA PHE A 72 -12.16 4.63 21.35
C PHE A 72 -12.91 5.89 21.78
N SER A 73 -12.20 6.87 22.34
CA SER A 73 -12.82 8.12 22.77
C SER A 73 -11.94 9.34 22.51
N GLY A 74 -12.58 10.50 22.32
CA GLY A 74 -11.95 11.79 22.07
C GLY A 74 -11.92 12.20 20.60
N GLY A 75 -11.41 13.42 20.38
CA GLY A 75 -11.25 13.99 19.04
C GLY A 75 -12.55 14.14 18.26
N VAL A 76 -12.42 14.08 16.93
CA VAL A 76 -13.53 14.09 15.97
C VAL A 76 -14.36 12.81 16.09
N TRP A 77 -13.76 11.69 16.50
CA TRP A 77 -14.49 10.43 16.70
C TRP A 77 -15.66 10.60 17.68
N SER A 78 -15.39 11.09 18.90
CA SER A 78 -16.47 11.29 19.88
C SER A 78 -17.39 12.46 19.52
N GLN A 79 -16.94 13.43 18.73
CA GLN A 79 -17.83 14.46 18.18
C GLN A 79 -18.87 13.84 17.25
N MET A 80 -18.43 13.00 16.31
CA MET A 80 -19.33 12.28 15.39
C MET A 80 -20.29 11.35 16.14
N GLU A 81 -19.82 10.64 17.18
CA GLU A 81 -20.68 9.82 18.03
C GLU A 81 -21.75 10.67 18.75
N ALA A 82 -21.36 11.82 19.31
CA ALA A 82 -22.27 12.74 20.00
C ALA A 82 -23.30 13.36 19.05
N ASP A 83 -22.91 13.62 17.80
CA ASP A 83 -23.80 14.10 16.73
C ASP A 83 -24.70 12.98 16.14
N GLY A 84 -24.54 11.76 16.64
CA GLY A 84 -25.35 10.59 16.29
C GLY A 84 -25.01 9.98 14.93
N CYS A 85 -23.77 10.15 14.46
CA CYS A 85 -23.27 9.42 13.29
C CYS A 85 -23.25 7.91 13.56
N SER A 86 -23.57 7.13 12.53
CA SER A 86 -23.47 5.67 12.62
C SER A 86 -22.01 5.22 12.61
N ALA A 87 -21.75 4.01 13.12
CA ALA A 87 -20.42 3.41 13.05
C ALA A 87 -19.90 3.34 11.60
N GLU A 88 -20.77 3.08 10.61
CA GLU A 88 -20.38 3.06 9.21
C GLU A 88 -19.93 4.44 8.69
N GLU A 89 -20.61 5.51 9.11
CA GLU A 89 -20.23 6.89 8.76
C GLU A 89 -18.87 7.28 9.36
N ILE A 90 -18.65 6.93 10.63
CA ILE A 90 -17.39 7.17 11.34
C ILE A 90 -16.25 6.38 10.70
N LEU A 91 -16.47 5.09 10.41
CA LEU A 91 -15.49 4.24 9.75
C LEU A 91 -15.22 4.71 8.31
N ARG A 92 -16.23 5.21 7.61
CA ARG A 92 -16.04 5.78 6.27
C ARG A 92 -15.18 7.04 6.31
N ALA A 93 -15.42 7.94 7.26
CA ALA A 93 -14.59 9.13 7.46
C ALA A 93 -13.14 8.76 7.82
N GLY A 94 -12.95 7.83 8.76
CA GLY A 94 -11.63 7.34 9.14
C GLY A 94 -10.87 6.68 7.99
N ASN A 95 -11.56 5.91 7.14
CA ASN A 95 -10.95 5.31 5.94
C ASN A 95 -10.57 6.36 4.89
N ALA A 96 -11.42 7.36 4.66
CA ALA A 96 -11.12 8.46 3.75
C ALA A 96 -9.87 9.24 4.22
N ALA A 97 -9.78 9.53 5.52
CA ALA A 97 -8.59 10.08 6.16
C ALA A 97 -7.35 9.21 5.94
N LEU A 98 -7.47 7.90 6.20
CA LEU A 98 -6.37 6.96 6.02
C LEU A 98 -5.86 6.92 4.57
N LEU A 99 -6.76 6.94 3.59
CA LEU A 99 -6.42 6.99 2.16
C LEU A 99 -5.77 8.32 1.75
N ARG A 100 -6.24 9.45 2.30
CA ARG A 100 -5.71 10.77 1.97
C ARG A 100 -4.22 10.87 2.28
N TRP A 101 -3.83 10.44 3.48
CA TRP A 101 -2.44 10.53 3.94
C TRP A 101 -1.60 9.29 3.64
N GLY A 102 -2.23 8.13 3.41
CA GLY A 102 -1.52 6.91 3.04
C GLY A 102 -1.25 6.78 1.54
N VAL A 103 -2.22 7.15 0.70
CA VAL A 103 -2.11 7.00 -0.75
C VAL A 103 -1.97 8.36 -1.42
N ASN A 104 -3.07 9.10 -1.53
CA ASN A 104 -3.14 10.49 -2.01
C ASN A 104 -4.57 11.04 -1.82
N SER A 105 -4.74 12.35 -2.04
CA SER A 105 -6.04 13.01 -1.89
C SER A 105 -7.08 12.59 -2.94
N GLU A 106 -6.68 12.19 -4.15
CA GLU A 106 -7.62 11.82 -5.22
C GLU A 106 -8.35 10.53 -4.89
N VAL A 107 -7.62 9.50 -4.48
CA VAL A 107 -8.19 8.20 -4.06
C VAL A 107 -9.14 8.39 -2.87
N ALA A 108 -8.78 9.24 -1.92
CA ALA A 108 -9.63 9.56 -0.78
C ALA A 108 -10.95 10.23 -1.20
N GLN A 109 -10.91 11.16 -2.16
CA GLN A 109 -12.11 11.83 -2.68
C GLN A 109 -13.02 10.87 -3.44
N VAL A 110 -12.44 9.97 -4.25
CA VAL A 110 -13.22 8.95 -4.95
C VAL A 110 -13.90 8.01 -3.96
N PHE A 111 -13.18 7.53 -2.94
CA PHE A 111 -13.75 6.69 -1.87
C PHE A 111 -14.85 7.39 -1.07
N TRP A 112 -14.69 8.70 -0.83
CA TRP A 112 -15.71 9.51 -0.17
C TRP A 112 -16.97 9.71 -1.04
N GLY A 113 -16.81 9.71 -2.36
CA GLY A 113 -17.88 9.89 -3.33
C GLY A 113 -18.93 8.77 -3.33
N PRO A 114 -19.99 8.92 -4.16
CA PRO A 114 -21.08 7.94 -4.25
C PRO A 114 -20.63 6.59 -4.81
N ASP A 115 -19.50 6.56 -5.52
CA ASP A 115 -18.92 5.35 -6.07
C ASP A 115 -18.15 4.59 -4.98
N ASP A 116 -18.77 3.53 -4.46
CA ASP A 116 -18.07 2.60 -3.57
C ASP A 116 -17.10 1.73 -4.40
N LEU A 117 -15.85 2.17 -4.49
CA LEU A 117 -14.78 1.35 -5.06
C LEU A 117 -14.35 0.18 -4.15
N GLY A 118 -14.94 0.08 -2.95
CA GLY A 118 -14.31 -0.63 -1.86
C GLY A 118 -12.99 0.04 -1.46
N PHE A 119 -12.39 -0.47 -0.39
CA PHE A 119 -11.03 -0.06 -0.08
C PHE A 119 -10.11 -0.54 -1.21
N PRO A 120 -9.20 0.30 -1.75
CA PRO A 120 -8.30 -0.14 -2.80
C PRO A 120 -7.56 -1.36 -2.30
N ASP A 121 -7.82 -2.50 -2.93
CA ASP A 121 -6.94 -3.63 -2.82
C ASP A 121 -5.68 -3.17 -3.54
N ILE A 122 -4.73 -2.62 -2.80
CA ILE A 122 -3.36 -2.41 -3.29
C ILE A 122 -2.78 -3.81 -3.44
N ALA A 123 -3.28 -4.52 -4.45
CA ALA A 123 -2.51 -5.53 -5.12
C ALA A 123 -1.22 -4.82 -5.57
N PRO A 124 -0.05 -5.45 -5.41
CA PRO A 124 1.16 -4.90 -5.99
C PRO A 124 0.84 -4.54 -7.43
N GLU A 125 1.20 -3.32 -7.85
CA GLU A 125 1.11 -2.93 -9.25
C GLU A 125 1.51 -4.14 -10.08
N LYS A 126 0.57 -4.64 -10.91
CA LYS A 126 0.98 -5.58 -11.94
C LYS A 126 2.10 -4.86 -12.66
N GLU A 127 3.31 -5.42 -12.61
CA GLU A 127 4.45 -5.00 -13.41
C GLU A 127 3.89 -4.54 -14.74
N VAL A 128 3.96 -3.24 -15.00
CA VAL A 128 3.71 -2.72 -16.34
C VAL A 128 4.68 -3.49 -17.20
N ASP A 129 4.14 -4.44 -17.95
CA ASP A 129 4.89 -5.30 -18.83
C ASP A 129 5.86 -4.41 -19.59
N ALA A 130 7.15 -4.59 -19.35
CA ALA A 130 8.21 -4.05 -20.17
C ALA A 130 8.18 -4.78 -21.54
N ALA A 131 7.05 -4.70 -22.24
CA ALA A 131 6.83 -5.10 -23.61
C ALA A 131 7.41 -4.01 -24.53
N GLY A 132 8.72 -3.79 -24.38
CA GLY A 132 9.40 -2.68 -25.02
C GLY A 132 10.82 -2.96 -25.48
N ASN A 133 11.31 -4.21 -25.51
CA ASN A 133 12.45 -4.55 -26.38
C ASN A 133 12.70 -6.06 -26.61
N ARG A 134 11.71 -6.80 -27.14
CA ARG A 134 11.96 -8.19 -27.64
C ARG A 134 12.89 -8.23 -28.86
N SER A 135 13.11 -7.09 -29.52
CA SER A 135 13.92 -6.95 -30.72
C SER A 135 15.41 -7.16 -30.45
N ALA A 136 15.91 -6.83 -29.26
CA ALA A 136 17.33 -6.96 -28.91
C ALA A 136 17.75 -8.40 -28.54
N ARG A 137 16.82 -9.24 -28.05
CA ARG A 137 17.14 -10.64 -27.66
C ARG A 137 17.18 -11.62 -28.83
N ARG A 138 16.52 -11.33 -29.96
CA ARG A 138 16.50 -12.23 -31.14
C ARG A 138 17.74 -12.10 -32.04
N ALA A 139 18.53 -11.03 -31.94
CA ALA A 139 19.72 -10.84 -32.76
C ALA A 139 20.93 -11.69 -32.30
N ARG A 140 20.96 -12.19 -31.05
CA ARG A 140 22.10 -12.95 -30.51
C ARG A 140 22.00 -14.47 -30.70
N ALA A 141 20.88 -14.98 -31.22
CA ALA A 141 20.63 -16.43 -31.36
C ALA A 141 20.89 -17.00 -32.78
N LYS A 142 21.34 -16.19 -33.75
CA LYS A 142 21.65 -16.64 -35.11
C LYS A 142 23.15 -16.57 -35.42
N LYS A 143 23.97 -17.41 -34.79
CA LYS A 143 25.25 -17.88 -35.36
C LYS A 143 25.54 -19.30 -34.83
N LYS A 144 25.16 -20.32 -35.60
CA LYS A 144 25.81 -21.63 -35.63
C LYS A 144 26.55 -21.75 -36.97
N PRO A 145 27.69 -22.45 -37.00
CA PRO A 145 27.74 -23.73 -37.76
C PRO A 145 28.40 -24.84 -36.91
N LYS A 146 27.88 -26.08 -36.78
CA LYS A 146 27.95 -27.26 -37.70
C LYS A 146 29.38 -27.49 -38.24
N LYS A 147 30.04 -28.67 -38.21
CA LYS A 147 29.56 -30.07 -38.37
C LYS A 147 30.72 -31.10 -38.20
N ALA A 148 30.37 -32.36 -37.88
CA ALA A 148 30.96 -33.67 -38.29
C ALA A 148 32.36 -34.08 -37.74
N THR A 149 32.75 -35.35 -37.50
CA THR A 149 32.46 -36.70 -38.07
C THR A 149 32.94 -37.81 -37.08
N SER A 150 32.09 -38.79 -36.69
CA SER A 150 32.11 -40.25 -37.01
C SER A 150 33.26 -41.18 -36.52
N SER A 151 32.87 -42.23 -35.79
CA SER A 151 33.22 -43.66 -35.94
C SER A 151 34.50 -44.30 -35.34
N LYS A 152 34.26 -45.18 -34.33
CA LYS A 152 34.45 -46.65 -34.27
C LYS A 152 35.85 -47.29 -34.03
N ALA A 153 35.83 -48.26 -33.08
CA ALA A 153 36.69 -49.47 -32.92
C ALA A 153 38.12 -49.25 -32.38
N ASP A 154 38.79 -50.11 -31.61
CA ASP A 154 38.55 -51.46 -31.07
C ASP A 154 39.68 -51.82 -30.04
N THR A 155 39.49 -52.94 -29.32
CA THR A 155 40.49 -53.85 -28.70
C THR A 155 40.96 -53.75 -27.23
N ALA A 156 40.74 -54.91 -26.57
CA ALA A 156 41.67 -55.70 -25.73
C ALA A 156 41.53 -55.67 -24.19
N SER A 157 40.64 -56.54 -23.71
CA SER A 157 40.75 -57.55 -22.64
C SER A 157 42.09 -57.72 -21.89
N THR A 158 42.02 -57.91 -20.56
CA THR A 158 42.57 -59.09 -19.82
C THR A 158 42.14 -59.05 -18.33
N THR A 159 41.40 -60.08 -17.90
CA THR A 159 41.03 -60.52 -16.52
C THR A 159 42.19 -61.38 -15.93
N PRO A 160 42.16 -62.04 -14.73
CA PRO A 160 41.48 -61.86 -13.41
C PRO A 160 42.40 -62.01 -12.14
N ALA A 161 41.85 -61.73 -10.93
CA ALA A 161 41.83 -62.45 -9.60
C ALA A 161 43.12 -63.11 -9.01
N PRO A 162 43.23 -63.48 -7.69
CA PRO A 162 42.16 -63.82 -6.74
C PRO A 162 42.30 -63.38 -5.26
N GLU A 163 41.25 -63.72 -4.51
CA GLU A 163 41.06 -63.70 -3.07
C GLU A 163 42.09 -64.54 -2.28
N HIS A 164 42.34 -64.12 -1.03
CA HIS A 164 42.63 -64.99 0.11
C HIS A 164 42.19 -64.31 1.41
#